data_AF-A0A969II61-F1
#
_entry.id   AF-A0A969II61-F1
#
_cell.length_a   1.000
_cell.length_b   1.000
_cell.length_c   1.000
_cell.angle_alpha   90.00
_cell.angle_beta   90.00
_cell.angle_gamma   90.00
#
_symmetry.space_group_name_H-M   'P 1'
#
loop_
_entity.id
_entity.type
_entity.pdbx_description
1 polymer ?
#
loop_
_entity_poly.entity_id
_entity_poly.type
_entity_poly.pdbx_seq_one_letter_code
_entity_poly.pdbx_strand_id
1 'polypeptide(L)'
;MSASGCSSSTKRTERHDASILEIDATRHGQQALADIAAAVRAWRLWMAFGVADIRGRYRRTVIGPFWTTINLGVMVVAVSAIYGQLFGRAPPNYFAFVAIGLVVWQFMSTLLVESCSAFLHAAALLRNHTTPRFAQVLRVFWRNTVTLAHQLVIVLIALLISDAKPGVMMVALSFVGFILASINLLWAGLLLALFSARFQDIPPLVLGIMQLLFLVTPVFWSPEMLPMRLTILEANPIYHLIEVVRGPLLSQSPSAISWIVVSVGAIAGTAITLAIYRRYHWRIAYWV
;
A
#
# COMPACT_ATOMS: atom_id res chain seq x y z
N MET A 1 -29.38 39.25 -47.39
CA MET A 1 -28.86 39.49 -46.02
C MET A 1 -29.58 38.57 -45.03
N SER A 2 -29.13 37.32 -44.79
CA SER A 2 -29.63 36.49 -43.66
C SER A 2 -28.82 35.19 -43.47
N ALA A 3 -27.49 35.28 -43.35
CA ALA A 3 -26.65 34.10 -43.06
C ALA A 3 -25.72 34.29 -41.85
N SER A 4 -25.66 35.49 -41.25
CA SER A 4 -24.74 35.77 -40.12
C SER A 4 -25.28 35.39 -38.74
N GLY A 5 -26.59 35.10 -38.60
CA GLY A 5 -27.23 34.85 -37.30
C GLY A 5 -27.08 33.42 -36.76
N CYS A 6 -26.82 32.43 -37.61
CA CYS A 6 -26.76 31.02 -37.19
C CYS A 6 -25.40 30.68 -36.52
N SER A 7 -24.31 31.33 -36.94
CA SER A 7 -22.95 31.12 -36.42
C SER A 7 -22.74 31.64 -34.99
N SER A 8 -23.43 32.72 -34.61
CA SER A 8 -23.32 33.32 -33.27
C SER A 8 -24.08 32.54 -32.19
N SER A 9 -25.19 31.89 -32.57
CA SER A 9 -25.99 31.01 -31.71
C SER A 9 -25.20 29.77 -31.28
N THR A 10 -24.61 29.04 -32.23
CA THR A 10 -23.87 27.80 -31.95
C THR A 10 -22.63 28.04 -31.07
N LYS A 11 -21.88 29.13 -31.33
CA LYS A 11 -20.72 29.52 -30.50
C LYS A 11 -21.09 29.94 -29.08
N ARG A 12 -22.35 30.34 -28.83
CA ARG A 12 -22.85 30.71 -27.50
C ARG A 12 -23.24 29.47 -26.70
N THR A 13 -23.87 28.49 -27.35
CA THR A 13 -24.21 27.20 -26.75
C THR A 13 -22.94 26.40 -26.41
N GLU A 14 -21.96 26.31 -27.33
CA GLU A 14 -20.68 25.64 -27.06
C GLU A 14 -19.91 26.26 -25.89
N ARG A 15 -19.92 27.61 -25.77
CA ARG A 15 -19.32 28.30 -24.62
C ARG A 15 -20.07 28.06 -23.31
N HIS A 16 -21.40 27.99 -23.38
CA HIS A 16 -22.23 27.69 -22.21
C HIS A 16 -21.99 26.26 -21.73
N ASP A 17 -22.01 25.28 -22.63
CA ASP A 17 -21.76 23.87 -22.32
C ASP A 17 -20.34 23.66 -21.78
N ALA A 18 -19.33 24.31 -22.38
CA ALA A 18 -17.97 24.29 -21.86
C ALA A 18 -17.88 24.87 -20.42
N SER A 19 -18.59 25.98 -20.15
CA SER A 19 -18.61 26.59 -18.81
C SER A 19 -19.30 25.71 -17.76
N ILE A 20 -20.38 25.01 -18.12
CA ILE A 20 -21.08 24.07 -17.22
C ILE A 20 -20.19 22.87 -16.90
N LEU A 21 -19.53 22.29 -17.93
CA LEU A 21 -18.60 21.19 -17.74
C LEU A 21 -17.41 21.57 -16.85
N GLU A 22 -16.91 22.81 -16.95
CA GLU A 22 -15.84 23.33 -16.11
C GLU A 22 -16.29 23.56 -14.66
N ILE A 23 -17.50 24.08 -14.44
CA ILE A 23 -18.11 24.25 -13.11
C ILE A 23 -18.34 22.89 -12.43
N ASP A 24 -18.86 21.89 -13.15
CA ASP A 24 -19.08 20.57 -12.58
C ASP A 24 -17.75 19.85 -12.29
N ALA A 25 -16.75 19.98 -13.16
CA ALA A 25 -15.42 19.40 -12.94
C ALA A 25 -14.72 20.01 -11.71
N THR A 26 -14.81 21.33 -11.52
CA THR A 26 -14.23 22.01 -10.36
C THR A 26 -14.95 21.64 -9.06
N ARG A 27 -16.29 21.54 -9.07
CA ARG A 27 -17.11 21.12 -7.93
C ARG A 27 -16.80 19.68 -7.50
N HIS A 28 -16.72 18.74 -8.44
CA HIS A 28 -16.35 17.35 -8.15
C HIS A 28 -14.92 17.22 -7.62
N GLY A 29 -13.99 18.02 -8.16
CA GLY A 29 -12.61 18.06 -7.69
C GLY A 29 -12.48 18.53 -6.24
N GLN A 30 -13.22 19.58 -5.85
CA GLN A 30 -13.26 20.07 -4.47
C GLN A 30 -13.88 19.05 -3.51
N GLN A 31 -14.92 18.33 -3.94
CA GLN A 31 -15.55 17.28 -3.15
C GLN A 31 -14.61 16.11 -2.85
N ALA A 32 -13.73 15.74 -3.79
CA ALA A 32 -12.76 14.65 -3.57
C ALA A 32 -11.65 15.02 -2.56
N LEU A 33 -11.15 16.26 -2.61
CA LEU A 33 -10.18 16.73 -1.61
C LEU A 33 -10.84 16.92 -0.24
N ALA A 34 -12.08 17.41 -0.22
CA ALA A 34 -12.89 17.48 1.00
C ALA A 34 -13.15 16.09 1.60
N ASP A 35 -13.38 15.06 0.76
CA ASP A 35 -13.53 13.66 1.20
C ASP A 35 -12.26 13.15 1.89
N ILE A 36 -11.08 13.39 1.33
CA ILE A 36 -9.81 13.00 1.96
C ILE A 36 -9.62 13.74 3.29
N ALA A 37 -9.84 15.06 3.32
CA ALA A 37 -9.73 15.82 4.56
C ALA A 37 -10.75 15.36 5.62
N ALA A 38 -11.98 15.05 5.21
CA ALA A 38 -13.01 14.50 6.09
C ALA A 38 -12.64 13.11 6.60
N ALA A 39 -12.07 12.24 5.76
CA ALA A 39 -11.58 10.92 6.14
C ALA A 39 -10.44 11.00 7.15
N VAL A 40 -9.49 11.92 6.97
CA VAL A 40 -8.39 12.16 7.92
C VAL A 40 -8.95 12.67 9.26
N ARG A 41 -9.92 13.59 9.24
CA ARG A 41 -10.59 14.07 10.46
C ARG A 41 -11.42 12.99 11.15
N ALA A 42 -12.01 12.08 10.39
CA ALA A 42 -12.81 10.95 10.88
C ALA A 42 -11.95 9.78 11.39
N TRP A 43 -10.77 10.04 11.94
CA TRP A 43 -9.82 9.00 12.36
C TRP A 43 -10.38 7.99 13.35
N ARG A 44 -11.21 8.46 14.28
CA ARG A 44 -11.88 7.59 15.26
C ARG A 44 -12.81 6.59 14.59
N LEU A 45 -13.46 6.96 13.48
CA LEU A 45 -14.41 6.12 12.77
C LEU A 45 -13.72 4.96 12.07
N TRP A 46 -12.74 5.27 11.21
CA TRP A 46 -12.04 4.20 10.47
C TRP A 46 -11.16 3.34 11.39
N MET A 47 -10.64 3.89 12.49
CA MET A 47 -9.97 3.08 13.51
C MET A 47 -10.94 2.11 14.20
N ALA A 48 -12.10 2.59 14.64
CA ALA A 48 -13.10 1.76 15.29
C ALA A 48 -13.59 0.64 14.37
N PHE A 49 -13.87 0.96 13.10
CA PHE A 49 -14.25 -0.05 12.10
C PHE A 49 -13.12 -1.02 11.79
N GLY A 50 -11.87 -0.57 11.73
CA GLY A 50 -10.73 -1.46 11.52
C GLY A 50 -10.53 -2.43 12.70
N VAL A 51 -10.72 -1.97 13.94
CA VAL A 51 -10.70 -2.85 15.13
C VAL A 51 -11.89 -3.83 15.10
N ALA A 52 -13.07 -3.36 14.72
CA ALA A 52 -14.25 -4.23 14.57
C ALA A 52 -14.02 -5.33 13.52
N ASP A 53 -13.34 -5.03 12.42
CA ASP A 53 -12.97 -6.03 11.41
C ASP A 53 -12.05 -7.11 11.96
N ILE A 54 -11.03 -6.72 12.73
CA ILE A 54 -10.11 -7.67 13.37
C ILE A 54 -10.89 -8.57 14.32
N ARG A 55 -11.72 -7.98 15.19
CA ARG A 55 -12.56 -8.72 16.13
C ARG A 55 -13.52 -9.66 15.41
N GLY A 56 -14.10 -9.24 14.29
CA GLY A 56 -14.97 -10.07 13.45
C GLY A 56 -14.21 -11.25 12.83
N ARG A 57 -13.03 -10.99 12.25
CA ARG A 57 -12.16 -11.99 11.62
C ARG A 57 -11.70 -13.08 12.59
N TYR A 58 -11.41 -12.70 13.83
CA TYR A 58 -10.89 -13.60 14.86
C TYR A 58 -11.92 -13.96 15.95
N ARG A 59 -13.21 -13.70 15.74
CA ARG A 59 -14.27 -13.90 16.75
C ARG A 59 -14.33 -15.35 17.28
N ARG A 60 -13.99 -16.31 16.43
CA ARG A 60 -14.09 -17.76 16.71
C ARG A 60 -12.73 -18.44 16.87
N THR A 61 -11.63 -17.68 16.96
CA THR A 61 -10.30 -18.26 17.12
C THR A 61 -9.82 -18.12 18.56
N VAL A 62 -9.25 -19.18 19.12
CA VAL A 62 -8.71 -19.18 20.50
C VAL A 62 -7.46 -18.30 20.59
N ILE A 63 -6.59 -18.40 19.59
CA ILE A 63 -5.28 -17.75 19.54
C ILE A 63 -5.37 -16.31 18.98
N GLY A 64 -6.47 -15.96 18.30
CA GLY A 64 -6.66 -14.62 17.75
C GLY A 64 -5.69 -14.29 16.60
N PRO A 65 -5.27 -13.01 16.48
CA PRO A 65 -4.35 -12.53 15.44
C PRO A 65 -2.97 -13.20 15.45
N PHE A 66 -2.54 -13.74 16.59
CA PHE A 66 -1.23 -14.39 16.75
C PHE A 66 -1.03 -15.62 15.85
N TRP A 67 -2.12 -16.22 15.35
CA TRP A 67 -2.00 -17.30 14.36
C TRP A 67 -1.22 -16.87 13.11
N THR A 68 -1.45 -15.64 12.64
CA THR A 68 -0.72 -15.10 11.49
C THR A 68 0.76 -14.89 11.81
N THR A 69 1.08 -14.46 13.02
CA THR A 69 2.46 -14.33 13.52
C THR A 69 3.14 -15.70 13.59
N ILE A 70 2.45 -16.74 14.08
CA ILE A 70 3.02 -18.10 14.15
C ILE A 70 3.35 -18.62 12.76
N ASN A 71 2.43 -18.51 11.79
CA ASN A 71 2.67 -18.95 10.41
C ASN A 71 3.88 -18.22 9.79
N LEU A 72 3.97 -16.91 10.01
CA LEU A 72 5.10 -16.13 9.52
C LEU A 72 6.41 -16.54 10.20
N GLY A 73 6.39 -16.79 11.51
CA GLY A 73 7.56 -17.25 12.26
C GLY A 73 8.07 -18.61 11.78
N VAL A 74 7.16 -19.56 11.54
CA VAL A 74 7.49 -20.86 10.96
C VAL A 74 8.10 -20.69 9.57
N MET A 75 7.54 -19.81 8.73
CA MET A 75 8.10 -19.53 7.40
C MET A 75 9.51 -18.94 7.48
N VAL A 76 9.75 -17.97 8.36
CA VAL A 76 11.07 -17.36 8.56
C VAL A 76 12.08 -18.43 9.00
N VAL A 77 11.75 -19.24 10.00
CA VAL A 77 12.62 -20.32 10.48
C VAL A 77 12.90 -21.34 9.37
N ALA A 78 11.88 -21.78 8.65
CA ALA A 78 12.03 -22.76 7.57
C ALA A 78 12.94 -22.23 6.46
N VAL A 79 12.69 -21.02 5.96
CA VAL A 79 13.49 -20.41 4.88
C VAL A 79 14.93 -20.17 5.34
N SER A 80 15.13 -19.65 6.55
CA SER A 80 16.48 -19.45 7.10
C SER A 80 17.24 -20.76 7.33
N ALA A 81 16.57 -21.81 7.79
CA ALA A 81 17.18 -23.13 7.99
C ALA A 81 17.57 -23.79 6.66
N ILE A 82 16.65 -23.78 5.67
CA ILE A 82 16.92 -24.32 4.33
C ILE A 82 18.12 -23.60 3.72
N TYR A 83 18.20 -22.28 3.88
CA TYR A 83 19.31 -21.51 3.35
C TYR A 83 20.67 -21.91 3.97
N GLY A 84 20.72 -22.00 5.30
CA GLY A 84 21.93 -22.40 6.01
C GLY A 84 22.45 -23.77 5.58
N GLN A 85 21.56 -24.70 5.26
CA GLN A 85 21.91 -26.02 4.75
C GLN A 85 22.34 -26.01 3.27
N LEU A 86 21.65 -25.24 2.41
CA LEU A 86 21.88 -25.25 0.97
C LEU A 86 23.19 -24.57 0.56
N PHE A 87 23.57 -23.48 1.23
CA PHE A 87 24.71 -22.66 0.82
C PHE A 87 25.94 -22.80 1.74
N GLY A 88 25.86 -23.60 2.80
CA GLY A 88 26.98 -23.93 3.70
C GLY A 88 27.53 -22.76 4.54
N ARG A 89 27.23 -21.50 4.19
CA ARG A 89 27.44 -20.29 4.99
C ARG A 89 26.29 -19.32 4.77
N ALA A 90 25.46 -19.13 5.79
CA ALA A 90 24.47 -18.05 5.79
C ALA A 90 25.19 -16.69 5.85
N PRO A 91 24.76 -15.68 5.07
CA PRO A 91 25.22 -14.31 5.25
C PRO A 91 25.02 -13.86 6.70
N PRO A 92 25.88 -12.96 7.22
CA PRO A 92 25.66 -12.36 8.52
C PRO A 92 24.26 -11.77 8.61
N ASN A 93 23.58 -11.97 9.74
CA ASN A 93 22.22 -11.45 10.00
C ASN A 93 21.14 -11.95 9.01
N TYR A 94 21.36 -13.06 8.30
CA TYR A 94 20.39 -13.57 7.33
C TYR A 94 19.02 -13.88 7.93
N PHE A 95 18.97 -14.34 9.19
CA PHE A 95 17.71 -14.56 9.90
C PHE A 95 16.89 -13.26 10.04
N ALA A 96 17.53 -12.16 10.48
CA ALA A 96 16.89 -10.84 10.51
C ALA A 96 16.54 -10.32 9.11
N PHE A 97 17.39 -10.57 8.11
CA PHE A 97 17.12 -10.19 6.72
C PHE A 97 15.82 -10.81 6.20
N VAL A 98 15.65 -12.12 6.38
CA VAL A 98 14.45 -12.86 5.97
C VAL A 98 13.23 -12.44 6.80
N ALA A 99 13.38 -12.30 8.11
CA ALA A 99 12.31 -11.87 9.01
C ALA A 99 11.74 -10.50 8.61
N ILE A 100 12.61 -9.49 8.47
CA ILE A 100 12.18 -8.14 8.10
C ILE A 100 11.59 -8.13 6.69
N GLY A 101 12.25 -8.80 5.73
CA GLY A 101 11.78 -8.89 4.35
C GLY A 101 10.37 -9.46 4.26
N LEU A 102 10.13 -10.62 4.89
CA LEU A 102 8.82 -11.28 4.85
C LEU A 102 7.74 -10.50 5.61
N VAL A 103 8.06 -9.85 6.73
CA VAL A 103 7.09 -9.01 7.49
C VAL A 103 6.67 -7.80 6.66
N VAL A 104 7.64 -7.07 6.08
CA VAL A 104 7.34 -5.90 5.25
C VAL A 104 6.58 -6.31 3.98
N TRP A 105 7.02 -7.39 3.33
CA TRP A 105 6.33 -7.94 2.16
C TRP A 105 4.89 -8.34 2.47
N GLN A 106 4.66 -9.06 3.57
CA GLN A 106 3.33 -9.52 3.96
C GLN A 106 2.40 -8.33 4.22
N PHE A 107 2.88 -7.29 4.91
CA PHE A 107 2.13 -6.06 5.11
C PHE A 107 1.76 -5.38 3.78
N MET A 108 2.74 -5.20 2.88
CA MET A 108 2.51 -4.58 1.58
C MET A 108 1.52 -5.36 0.72
N SER A 109 1.75 -6.67 0.56
CA SER A 109 0.92 -7.55 -0.26
C SER A 109 -0.51 -7.64 0.27
N THR A 110 -0.68 -7.86 1.58
CA THR A 110 -2.01 -7.95 2.19
C THR A 110 -2.75 -6.62 2.06
N LEU A 111 -2.08 -5.49 2.30
CA LEU A 111 -2.69 -4.17 2.18
C LEU A 111 -3.18 -3.89 0.76
N LEU A 112 -2.37 -4.15 -0.27
CA LEU A 112 -2.74 -3.90 -1.66
C LEU A 112 -3.89 -4.81 -2.12
N VAL A 113 -3.81 -6.11 -1.80
CA VAL A 113 -4.86 -7.09 -2.16
C VAL A 113 -6.17 -6.78 -1.43
N GLU A 114 -6.14 -6.52 -0.12
CA GLU A 114 -7.36 -6.19 0.63
C GLU A 114 -7.96 -4.84 0.19
N SER A 115 -7.13 -3.89 -0.26
CA SER A 115 -7.60 -2.59 -0.76
C SER A 115 -8.47 -2.75 -2.02
N CYS A 116 -8.23 -3.75 -2.86
CA CYS A 116 -9.10 -4.08 -4.01
C CYS A 116 -10.55 -4.43 -3.62
N SER A 117 -10.82 -4.69 -2.34
CA SER A 117 -12.17 -5.01 -1.86
C SER A 117 -12.72 -3.96 -0.90
N ALA A 118 -11.98 -2.87 -0.67
CA ALA A 118 -12.31 -1.88 0.36
C ALA A 118 -13.68 -1.24 0.14
N PHE A 119 -14.01 -0.86 -1.10
CA PHE A 119 -15.31 -0.24 -1.42
C PHE A 119 -16.43 -1.27 -1.47
N LEU A 120 -16.21 -2.46 -2.06
CA LEU A 120 -17.22 -3.52 -2.13
C LEU A 120 -17.66 -3.98 -0.73
N HIS A 121 -16.72 -4.18 0.20
CA HIS A 121 -17.05 -4.54 1.58
C HIS A 121 -17.79 -3.43 2.33
N ALA A 122 -17.62 -2.17 1.91
CA ALA A 122 -18.30 -1.02 2.49
C ALA A 122 -19.57 -0.61 1.72
N ALA A 123 -20.03 -1.41 0.75
CA ALA A 123 -21.10 -1.05 -0.17
C ALA A 123 -22.39 -0.57 0.51
N ALA A 124 -22.87 -1.31 1.51
CA ALA A 124 -24.07 -0.94 2.26
C ALA A 124 -23.87 0.39 3.03
N LEU A 125 -22.69 0.59 3.61
CA LEU A 125 -22.36 1.82 4.34
C LEU A 125 -22.26 3.03 3.40
N LEU A 126 -21.68 2.85 2.22
CA LEU A 126 -21.53 3.90 1.20
C LEU A 126 -22.86 4.28 0.53
N ARG A 127 -23.81 3.34 0.44
CA ARG A 127 -25.16 3.60 -0.08
C ARG A 127 -26.09 4.25 0.93
N ASN A 128 -26.00 3.89 2.21
CA ASN A 128 -26.94 4.33 3.24
C ASN A 128 -26.43 5.50 4.09
N HIS A 129 -25.13 5.75 4.13
CA HIS A 129 -24.52 6.80 4.96
C HIS A 129 -23.46 7.59 4.18
N THR A 130 -23.34 8.88 4.49
CA THR A 130 -22.36 9.80 3.90
C THR A 130 -20.96 9.61 4.50
N THR A 131 -20.46 8.37 4.52
CA THR A 131 -19.13 8.07 5.04
C THR A 131 -18.07 8.47 4.00
N PRO A 132 -16.98 9.14 4.40
CA PRO A 132 -15.91 9.47 3.46
C PRO A 132 -15.37 8.20 2.79
N ARG A 133 -15.24 8.22 1.46
CA ARG A 133 -14.84 7.03 0.70
C ARG A 133 -13.39 6.66 1.00
N PHE A 134 -12.52 7.66 1.08
CA PHE A 134 -11.11 7.44 1.46
C PHE A 134 -10.96 6.79 2.85
N ALA A 135 -11.92 6.98 3.77
CA ALA A 135 -11.90 6.34 5.09
C ALA A 135 -11.98 4.81 5.01
N GLN A 136 -12.55 4.23 3.94
CA GLN A 136 -12.56 2.77 3.76
C GLN A 136 -11.18 2.22 3.43
N VAL A 137 -10.36 2.96 2.67
CA VAL A 137 -8.96 2.58 2.42
C VAL A 137 -8.13 2.73 3.69
N LEU A 138 -8.34 3.82 4.44
CA LEU A 138 -7.68 4.03 5.74
C LEU A 138 -8.05 2.95 6.78
N ARG A 139 -9.30 2.46 6.77
CA ARG A 139 -9.74 1.33 7.60
C ARG A 139 -8.95 0.06 7.29
N VAL A 140 -8.75 -0.27 6.00
CA VAL A 140 -7.95 -1.42 5.57
C VAL A 140 -6.48 -1.23 5.96
N PHE A 141 -5.93 -0.03 5.73
CA PHE A 141 -4.57 0.33 6.15
C PHE A 141 -4.39 0.11 7.66
N TRP A 142 -5.26 0.69 8.48
CA TRP A 142 -5.19 0.58 9.94
C TRP A 142 -5.22 -0.87 10.43
N ARG A 143 -6.16 -1.67 9.92
CA ARG A 143 -6.25 -3.09 10.26
C ARG A 143 -4.95 -3.85 9.94
N ASN A 144 -4.37 -3.59 8.78
CA ASN A 144 -3.10 -4.21 8.38
C ASN A 144 -1.93 -3.70 9.22
N THR A 145 -1.92 -2.43 9.61
CA THR A 145 -0.92 -1.86 10.53
C THR A 145 -0.99 -2.50 11.92
N VAL A 146 -2.19 -2.77 12.43
CA VAL A 146 -2.36 -3.52 13.69
C VAL A 146 -1.81 -4.94 13.53
N THR A 147 -2.06 -5.60 12.39
CA THR A 147 -1.53 -6.94 12.13
C THR A 147 0.00 -6.93 12.03
N LEU A 148 0.57 -5.96 11.32
CA LEU A 148 2.01 -5.71 11.27
C LEU A 148 2.60 -5.52 12.67
N ALA A 149 1.94 -4.77 13.56
CA ALA A 149 2.42 -4.57 14.92
C ALA A 149 2.58 -5.89 15.70
N HIS A 150 1.71 -6.89 15.48
CA HIS A 150 1.88 -8.22 16.06
C HIS A 150 3.04 -9.00 15.40
N GLN A 151 3.30 -8.78 14.12
CA GLN A 151 4.40 -9.41 13.38
C GLN A 151 5.77 -8.80 13.71
N LEU A 152 5.82 -7.55 14.20
CA LEU A 152 7.06 -6.93 14.66
C LEU A 152 7.75 -7.74 15.77
N VAL A 153 7.01 -8.55 16.55
CA VAL A 153 7.59 -9.47 17.53
C VAL A 153 8.62 -10.41 16.87
N ILE A 154 8.35 -10.89 15.66
CA ILE A 154 9.28 -11.76 14.91
C ILE A 154 10.54 -10.97 14.52
N VAL A 155 10.37 -9.72 14.06
CA VAL A 155 11.50 -8.84 13.72
C VAL A 155 12.37 -8.60 14.96
N LEU A 156 11.77 -8.31 16.10
CA LEU A 156 12.50 -8.10 17.36
C LEU A 156 13.27 -9.35 17.77
N ILE A 157 12.63 -10.52 17.75
CA ILE A 157 13.30 -11.80 18.03
C ILE A 157 14.47 -12.01 17.06
N ALA A 158 14.27 -11.74 15.77
CA ALA A 158 15.30 -11.95 14.76
C ALA A 158 16.49 -11.01 14.92
N LEU A 159 16.26 -9.75 15.30
CA LEU A 159 17.31 -8.79 15.61
C LEU A 159 18.07 -9.14 16.90
N LEU A 160 17.40 -9.71 17.91
CA LEU A 160 18.07 -10.15 19.14
C LEU A 160 18.99 -11.35 18.93
N ILE A 161 18.65 -12.24 17.99
CA ILE A 161 19.46 -13.41 17.62
C ILE A 161 20.61 -13.01 16.68
N SER A 162 20.44 -11.93 15.92
CA SER A 162 21.41 -11.46 14.94
C SER A 162 22.46 -10.54 15.57
N ASP A 163 23.62 -10.41 14.94
CA ASP A 163 24.67 -9.47 15.35
C ASP A 163 24.36 -8.01 14.99
N ALA A 164 23.33 -7.79 14.15
CA ALA A 164 22.83 -6.47 13.80
C ALA A 164 22.25 -5.74 15.01
N LYS A 165 22.98 -4.73 15.50
CA LYS A 165 22.54 -3.84 16.58
C LYS A 165 22.29 -2.44 16.02
N PRO A 166 21.11 -2.18 15.40
CA PRO A 166 20.82 -0.88 14.82
C PRO A 166 20.82 0.19 15.92
N GLY A 167 21.64 1.23 15.74
CA GLY A 167 21.62 2.40 16.61
C GLY A 167 20.30 3.17 16.49
N VAL A 168 20.04 4.07 17.43
CA VAL A 168 18.81 4.90 17.46
C VAL A 168 18.55 5.61 16.14
N MET A 169 19.61 6.14 15.50
CA MET A 169 19.51 6.78 14.19
C MET A 169 19.02 5.82 13.10
N MET A 170 19.52 4.59 13.09
CA MET A 170 19.12 3.59 12.10
C MET A 170 17.66 3.15 12.29
N VAL A 171 17.21 3.00 13.53
CA VAL A 171 15.80 2.74 13.82
C VAL A 171 14.92 3.91 13.37
N ALA A 172 15.34 5.14 13.61
CA ALA A 172 14.63 6.33 13.13
C ALA A 172 14.56 6.39 11.59
N LEU A 173 15.65 6.06 10.90
CA LEU A 173 15.66 5.96 9.43
C LEU A 173 14.71 4.87 8.93
N SER A 174 14.69 3.68 9.55
CA SER A 174 13.72 2.63 9.20
C SER A 174 12.28 3.12 9.36
N PHE A 175 11.99 3.87 10.43
CA PHE A 175 10.66 4.45 10.66
C PHE A 175 10.28 5.48 9.59
N VAL A 176 11.21 6.35 9.18
CA VAL A 176 11.00 7.28 8.05
C VAL A 176 10.76 6.51 6.75
N GLY A 177 11.55 5.47 6.49
CA GLY A 177 11.36 4.57 5.34
C GLY A 177 9.98 3.92 5.35
N PHE A 178 9.51 3.48 6.52
CA PHE A 178 8.19 2.88 6.69
C PHE A 178 7.06 3.88 6.44
N ILE A 179 7.20 5.14 6.85
CA ILE A 179 6.22 6.21 6.54
C ILE A 179 6.14 6.42 5.02
N LEU A 180 7.29 6.55 4.35
CA LEU A 180 7.32 6.74 2.90
C LEU A 180 6.76 5.54 2.14
N ALA A 181 7.07 4.32 2.60
CA ALA A 181 6.49 3.11 2.05
C ALA A 181 4.97 3.06 2.26
N SER A 182 4.49 3.45 3.44
CA SER A 182 3.06 3.54 3.76
C SER A 182 2.32 4.53 2.87
N ILE A 183 2.91 5.70 2.59
CA ILE A 183 2.35 6.67 1.64
C ILE A 183 2.23 6.04 0.25
N ASN A 184 3.24 5.29 -0.18
CA ASN A 184 3.21 4.59 -1.47
C ASN A 184 2.07 3.57 -1.55
N LEU A 185 1.92 2.78 -0.50
CA LEU A 185 0.87 1.76 -0.41
C LEU A 185 -0.53 2.38 -0.30
N LEU A 186 -0.68 3.55 0.33
CA LEU A 186 -1.97 4.23 0.47
C LEU A 186 -2.49 4.75 -0.87
N TRP A 187 -1.64 5.40 -1.67
CA TRP A 187 -2.08 5.87 -3.00
C TRP A 187 -2.32 4.68 -3.94
N ALA A 188 -1.47 3.65 -3.89
CA ALA A 188 -1.64 2.45 -4.70
C ALA A 188 -2.92 1.69 -4.30
N GLY A 189 -3.16 1.53 -3.00
CA GLY A 189 -4.37 0.91 -2.46
C GLY A 189 -5.63 1.66 -2.85
N LEU A 190 -5.61 3.00 -2.85
CA LEU A 190 -6.74 3.82 -3.31
C LEU A 190 -7.01 3.64 -4.82
N LEU A 191 -5.97 3.62 -5.65
CA LEU A 191 -6.12 3.33 -7.08
C LEU A 191 -6.70 1.94 -7.31
N LEU A 192 -6.17 0.94 -6.63
CA LEU A 192 -6.66 -0.44 -6.74
C LEU A 192 -8.11 -0.56 -6.28
N ALA A 193 -8.49 0.08 -5.17
CA ALA A 193 -9.87 0.14 -4.70
C ALA A 193 -10.82 0.78 -5.74
N LEU A 194 -10.35 1.84 -6.41
CA LEU A 194 -11.12 2.52 -7.44
C LEU A 194 -11.32 1.66 -8.70
N PHE A 195 -10.24 1.04 -9.19
CA PHE A 195 -10.30 0.20 -10.38
C PHE A 195 -11.09 -1.08 -10.15
N SER A 196 -10.92 -1.72 -8.99
CA SER A 196 -11.67 -2.92 -8.62
C SER A 196 -13.16 -2.68 -8.38
N ALA A 197 -13.55 -1.49 -7.89
CA ALA A 197 -14.95 -1.11 -7.87
C ALA A 197 -15.55 -1.09 -9.29
N ARG A 198 -14.78 -0.65 -10.30
CA ARG A 198 -15.22 -0.63 -11.69
C ARG A 198 -15.14 -1.98 -12.40
N PHE A 199 -14.13 -2.79 -12.09
CA PHE A 199 -13.77 -4.02 -12.78
C PHE A 199 -13.55 -5.15 -11.77
N GLN A 200 -14.42 -6.17 -11.82
CA GLN A 200 -14.39 -7.30 -10.90
C GLN A 200 -13.19 -8.24 -11.09
N ASP A 201 -12.47 -8.12 -12.21
CA ASP A 201 -11.28 -8.94 -12.52
C ASP A 201 -9.98 -8.41 -11.87
N ILE A 202 -10.00 -7.18 -11.31
CA ILE A 202 -8.80 -6.57 -10.73
C ILE A 202 -8.31 -7.30 -9.46
N PRO A 203 -9.17 -7.68 -8.47
CA PRO A 203 -8.71 -8.39 -7.28
C PRO A 203 -7.93 -9.70 -7.58
N PRO A 204 -8.42 -10.65 -8.40
CA PRO A 204 -7.64 -11.86 -8.71
C PRO A 204 -6.38 -11.56 -9.53
N LEU A 205 -6.41 -10.55 -10.41
CA LEU A 205 -5.22 -10.11 -11.15
C LEU A 205 -4.13 -9.59 -10.22
N VAL A 206 -4.50 -8.73 -9.27
CA VAL A 206 -3.56 -8.15 -8.28
C VAL A 206 -2.96 -9.26 -7.40
N LEU A 207 -3.76 -10.24 -6.99
CA LEU A 207 -3.27 -11.41 -6.25
C LEU A 207 -2.16 -12.14 -7.02
N GLY A 208 -2.38 -12.43 -8.31
CA GLY A 208 -1.39 -13.08 -9.17
C GLY A 208 -0.14 -12.23 -9.38
N ILE A 209 -0.30 -10.92 -9.62
CA ILE A 209 0.82 -9.99 -9.78
C ILE A 209 1.66 -9.93 -8.49
N MET A 210 1.03 -9.83 -7.32
CA MET A 210 1.76 -9.85 -6.05
C MET A 210 2.58 -11.14 -5.89
N GLN A 211 2.02 -12.29 -6.26
CA GLN A 211 2.76 -13.56 -6.21
C GLN A 211 3.98 -13.58 -7.13
N LEU A 212 3.89 -13.02 -8.35
CA LEU A 212 5.04 -12.89 -9.25
C LEU A 212 6.07 -11.89 -8.71
N LEU A 213 5.62 -10.74 -8.20
CA LEU A 213 6.50 -9.73 -7.62
C LEU A 213 7.26 -10.24 -6.40
N PHE A 214 6.70 -11.16 -5.62
CA PHE A 214 7.39 -11.81 -4.50
C PHE A 214 8.64 -12.58 -4.96
N LEU A 215 8.55 -13.24 -6.12
CA LEU A 215 9.66 -14.03 -6.67
C LEU A 215 10.75 -13.12 -7.24
N VAL A 216 10.35 -12.06 -7.94
CA VAL A 216 11.28 -11.10 -8.58
C VAL A 216 11.96 -10.18 -7.57
N THR A 217 11.30 -9.91 -6.44
CA THR A 217 11.83 -9.02 -5.40
C THR A 217 12.68 -9.82 -4.42
N PRO A 218 13.84 -9.32 -3.97
CA PRO A 218 14.72 -9.99 -3.01
C PRO A 218 14.13 -9.87 -1.60
N VAL A 219 13.05 -10.59 -1.35
CA VAL A 219 12.34 -10.60 -0.05
C VAL A 219 13.08 -11.50 0.93
N PHE A 220 13.39 -12.72 0.50
CA PHE A 220 14.09 -13.72 1.31
C PHE A 220 15.46 -14.13 0.75
N TRP A 221 15.77 -13.75 -0.49
CA TRP A 221 17.07 -14.00 -1.11
C TRP A 221 17.87 -12.68 -1.23
N SER A 222 19.19 -12.77 -1.19
CA SER A 222 20.11 -11.62 -1.31
C SER A 222 20.58 -11.49 -2.75
N PRO A 223 20.69 -10.26 -3.29
CA PRO A 223 21.21 -10.01 -4.63
C PRO A 223 22.59 -10.59 -4.89
N GLU A 224 23.43 -10.71 -3.86
CA GLU A 224 24.77 -11.29 -3.94
C GLU A 224 24.77 -12.77 -4.37
N MET A 225 23.64 -13.46 -4.26
CA MET A 225 23.51 -14.89 -4.57
C MET A 225 23.35 -15.18 -6.07
N LEU A 226 22.91 -14.20 -6.86
CA LEU A 226 22.63 -14.41 -8.28
C LEU A 226 23.61 -13.58 -9.12
N PRO A 227 24.18 -14.13 -10.21
CA PRO A 227 25.00 -13.37 -11.16
C PRO A 227 24.17 -12.37 -11.99
N MET A 228 22.93 -12.12 -11.58
CA MET A 228 21.99 -11.23 -12.24
C MET A 228 22.47 -9.78 -12.09
N ARG A 229 22.30 -8.98 -13.14
CA ARG A 229 22.70 -7.58 -13.14
C ARG A 229 21.92 -6.83 -12.06
N LEU A 230 22.64 -6.25 -11.08
CA LEU A 230 22.08 -5.39 -10.03
C LEU A 230 21.16 -4.29 -10.60
N THR A 231 21.41 -3.87 -11.84
CA THR A 231 20.59 -2.91 -12.60
C THR A 231 19.13 -3.33 -12.78
N ILE A 232 18.82 -4.63 -12.92
CA ILE A 232 17.44 -5.11 -13.04
C ILE A 232 16.72 -4.99 -11.69
N LEU A 233 17.46 -5.18 -10.60
CA LEU A 233 16.94 -5.06 -9.24
C LEU A 233 16.63 -3.60 -8.90
N GLU A 234 17.53 -2.70 -9.24
CA GLU A 234 17.37 -1.25 -9.06
C GLU A 234 16.27 -0.66 -9.95
N ALA A 235 15.83 -1.36 -10.99
CA ALA A 235 14.67 -0.96 -11.77
C ALA A 235 13.34 -1.31 -11.08
N ASN A 236 13.34 -2.15 -10.04
CA ASN A 236 12.12 -2.58 -9.35
C ASN A 236 11.75 -1.60 -8.22
N PRO A 237 10.66 -0.81 -8.33
CA PRO A 237 10.26 0.12 -7.29
C PRO A 237 9.84 -0.58 -5.98
N ILE A 238 9.37 -1.83 -6.05
CA ILE A 238 8.96 -2.61 -4.87
C ILE A 238 10.18 -3.03 -4.04
N TYR A 239 11.32 -3.28 -4.69
CA TYR A 239 12.58 -3.52 -4.00
C TYR A 239 12.95 -2.33 -3.10
N HIS A 240 12.89 -1.12 -3.64
CA HIS A 240 13.23 0.08 -2.88
C HIS A 240 12.29 0.33 -1.68
N LEU A 241 11.01 -0.03 -1.79
CA LEU A 241 10.05 0.07 -0.67
C LEU A 241 10.44 -0.83 0.51
N ILE A 242 10.95 -2.03 0.24
CA ILE A 242 11.41 -2.94 1.30
C ILE A 242 12.76 -2.47 1.83
N GLU A 243 13.65 -2.04 0.95
CA GLU A 243 15.04 -1.72 1.30
C GLU A 243 15.15 -0.51 2.24
N VAL A 244 14.33 0.53 2.05
CA VAL A 244 14.33 1.71 2.95
C VAL A 244 13.88 1.37 4.38
N VAL A 245 13.15 0.27 4.59
CA VAL A 245 12.75 -0.21 5.91
C VAL A 245 13.77 -1.20 6.45
N ARG A 246 14.21 -2.15 5.61
CA ARG A 246 15.06 -3.27 5.99
C ARG A 246 16.51 -2.87 6.24
N GLY A 247 17.12 -2.13 5.33
CA GLY A 247 18.53 -1.75 5.40
C GLY A 247 18.91 -1.18 6.76
N PRO A 248 18.23 -0.13 7.26
CA PRO A 248 18.61 0.51 8.52
C PRO A 248 18.48 -0.45 9.71
N LEU A 249 17.48 -1.33 9.74
CA LEU A 249 17.33 -2.33 10.81
C LEU A 249 18.48 -3.34 10.84
N LEU A 250 19.10 -3.62 9.69
CA LEU A 250 20.31 -4.44 9.58
C LEU A 250 21.60 -3.62 9.80
N SER A 251 21.49 -2.39 10.29
CA SER A 251 22.61 -1.44 10.45
C SER A 251 23.30 -1.05 9.15
N GLN A 252 22.61 -1.18 8.02
CA GLN A 252 23.09 -0.80 6.69
C GLN A 252 22.35 0.46 6.24
N SER A 253 23.05 1.46 5.72
CA SER A 253 22.37 2.61 5.14
C SER A 253 21.82 2.23 3.76
N PRO A 254 20.51 2.39 3.48
CA PRO A 254 19.99 2.21 2.14
C PRO A 254 20.69 3.12 1.14
N SER A 255 20.78 2.64 -0.10
CA SER A 255 21.27 3.46 -1.22
C SER A 255 20.46 4.76 -1.35
N ALA A 256 21.13 5.85 -1.71
CA ALA A 256 20.48 7.12 -2.00
C ALA A 256 19.41 6.99 -3.10
N ILE A 257 19.62 6.07 -4.06
CA ILE A 257 18.66 5.77 -5.13
C ILE A 257 17.34 5.25 -4.53
N SER A 258 17.40 4.37 -3.52
CA SER A 258 16.19 3.86 -2.86
C SER A 258 15.36 4.97 -2.23
N TRP A 259 16.01 5.92 -1.55
CA TRP A 259 15.32 7.09 -0.98
C TRP A 259 14.69 7.97 -2.04
N ILE A 260 15.41 8.22 -3.14
CA ILE A 260 14.90 9.01 -4.27
C ILE A 260 13.69 8.33 -4.90
N VAL A 261 13.80 7.05 -5.26
CA VAL A 261 12.72 6.30 -5.94
C VAL A 261 11.47 6.26 -5.07
N VAL A 262 11.60 5.97 -3.77
CA VAL A 262 10.44 5.90 -2.87
C VAL A 262 9.82 7.29 -2.65
N SER A 263 10.63 8.35 -2.55
CA SER A 263 10.13 9.72 -2.36
C SER A 263 9.44 10.25 -3.61
N VAL A 264 10.05 10.04 -4.78
CA VAL A 264 9.45 10.39 -6.08
C VAL A 264 8.17 9.59 -6.30
N GLY A 265 8.18 8.29 -5.98
CA GLY A 265 6.99 7.43 -6.03
C GLY A 265 5.88 7.93 -5.11
N ALA A 266 6.21 8.37 -3.89
CA ALA A 266 5.25 8.93 -2.96
C ALA A 266 4.60 10.20 -3.51
N ILE A 267 5.39 11.13 -4.07
CA ILE A 267 4.90 12.40 -4.61
C ILE A 267 4.12 12.19 -5.90
N ALA A 268 4.74 11.54 -6.91
CA ALA A 268 4.16 11.34 -8.22
C ALA A 268 2.94 10.40 -8.16
N GLY A 269 3.04 9.30 -7.42
CA GLY A 269 1.94 8.35 -7.24
C GLY A 269 0.75 8.97 -6.52
N THR A 270 0.99 9.77 -5.48
CA THR A 270 -0.09 10.53 -4.82
C THR A 270 -0.72 11.54 -5.77
N ALA A 271 0.08 12.32 -6.52
CA ALA A 271 -0.44 13.31 -7.46
C ALA A 271 -1.31 12.67 -8.57
N ILE A 272 -0.84 11.58 -9.18
CA ILE A 272 -1.58 10.82 -10.20
C ILE A 272 -2.86 10.25 -9.60
N THR A 273 -2.77 9.63 -8.42
CA THR A 273 -3.92 9.06 -7.73
C THR A 273 -4.95 10.12 -7.39
N LEU A 274 -4.53 11.29 -6.90
CA LEU A 274 -5.42 12.41 -6.61
C LEU A 274 -6.10 12.93 -7.88
N ALA A 275 -5.40 13.02 -9.01
CA ALA A 275 -6.00 13.44 -10.27
C ALA A 275 -7.08 12.46 -10.74
N ILE A 276 -6.80 11.15 -10.69
CA ILE A 276 -7.76 10.09 -11.04
C ILE A 276 -8.93 10.08 -10.05
N TYR A 277 -8.65 10.17 -8.76
CA TYR A 277 -9.68 10.19 -7.71
C TYR A 277 -10.60 11.39 -7.87
N ARG A 278 -10.07 12.60 -8.08
CA ARG A 278 -10.87 13.81 -8.36
C ARG A 278 -11.81 13.62 -9.55
N ARG A 279 -11.39 12.87 -10.58
CA ARG A 279 -12.19 12.62 -11.77
C ARG A 279 -13.32 11.61 -11.57
N TYR A 280 -13.06 10.55 -10.81
CA TYR A 280 -13.94 9.38 -10.72
C TYR A 280 -14.60 9.17 -9.35
N HIS A 281 -14.28 9.97 -8.34
CA HIS A 281 -14.78 9.85 -6.96
C HIS A 281 -16.32 9.74 -6.86
N TRP A 282 -17.05 10.53 -7.64
CA TRP A 282 -18.52 10.52 -7.65
C TRP A 282 -19.12 9.24 -8.25
N ARG A 283 -18.38 8.53 -9.11
CA ARG A 283 -18.84 7.30 -9.76
C ARG A 283 -18.76 6.08 -8.85
N ILE A 284 -17.97 6.14 -7.78
CA ILE A 284 -17.75 5.02 -6.86
C ILE A 284 -19.08 4.49 -6.31
N ALA A 285 -20.04 5.36 -5.97
CA ALA A 285 -21.34 4.94 -5.44
C ALA A 285 -22.21 4.18 -6.45
N TYR A 286 -21.99 4.37 -7.76
CA TYR A 286 -22.71 3.67 -8.82
C TYR A 286 -22.08 2.32 -9.17
N TRP A 287 -20.78 2.17 -8.90
CA TRP A 287 -20.04 0.95 -9.22
C TRP A 287 -20.13 -0.13 -8.14
N VAL A 288 -20.62 0.24 -6.96
CA VAL A 288 -20.60 -0.58 -5.73
C VAL A 288 -22.00 -1.01 -5.32
#